data_AF-A0A2D7QRH0-F1
#
_entry.id   AF-A0A2D7QRH0-F1
#
_cell.length_a   1.000
_cell.length_b   1.000
_cell.length_c   1.000
_cell.angle_alpha   90.00
_cell.angle_beta   90.00
_cell.angle_gamma   90.00
#
_symmetry.space_group_name_H-M   'P 1'
#
loop_
_entity.id
_entity.type
_entity.pdbx_description
1 polymer ?
#
loop_
_entity_poly.entity_id
_entity_poly.type
_entity_poly.pdbx_seq_one_letter_code
_entity_poly.pdbx_strand_id
1 'polypeptide(L)'
;MAPSVIEGTSNDRHKRICIFGSKSFIHWRYESWEQFTADGGYQGGNLDYGDQDIYAQAGLTEAVFDWLEDESRIHPTHLDQSLAEFNLLLSLYYSSLIRQPLDLPFDLPDNFFNQLREVL
;
A
#
# COMPACT_ATOMS: atom_id res chain seq x y z
N MET A 1 7.57 -6.64 24.39
CA MET A 1 6.64 -7.66 23.88
C MET A 1 6.76 -7.66 22.36
N ALA A 2 7.11 -8.78 21.73
CA ALA A 2 7.12 -8.86 20.27
C ALA A 2 5.67 -9.01 19.76
N PRO A 3 5.33 -8.48 18.57
CA PRO A 3 4.05 -8.76 17.94
C PRO A 3 3.87 -10.28 17.77
N SER A 4 2.69 -10.80 18.11
CA SER A 4 2.33 -12.21 17.90
C SER A 4 1.03 -12.32 17.10
N VAL A 5 0.96 -13.31 16.21
CA VAL A 5 -0.27 -13.69 15.52
C VAL A 5 -1.16 -14.46 16.50
N ILE A 6 -2.46 -14.14 16.52
CA ILE A 6 -3.46 -14.84 17.33
C ILE A 6 -3.89 -16.11 16.60
N GLU A 7 -3.99 -17.22 17.33
CA GLU A 7 -4.43 -18.50 16.76
C GLU A 7 -5.86 -18.38 16.21
N GLY A 8 -6.10 -18.88 14.98
CA GLY A 8 -7.41 -18.81 14.33
C GLY A 8 -7.69 -17.53 13.53
N THR A 9 -6.81 -16.52 13.57
CA THR A 9 -6.83 -15.42 12.60
C THR A 9 -5.98 -15.81 11.40
N SER A 10 -6.53 -15.81 10.19
CA SER A 10 -5.73 -15.99 8.99
C SER A 10 -4.82 -14.76 8.82
N ASN A 11 -3.51 -14.99 8.64
CA ASN A 11 -2.46 -13.96 8.58
C ASN A 11 -2.61 -12.95 7.42
N ASP A 12 -3.61 -13.12 6.57
CA ASP A 12 -3.94 -12.31 5.41
C ASP A 12 -4.92 -11.16 5.70
N ARG A 13 -5.53 -11.11 6.90
CA ARG A 13 -6.61 -10.13 7.23
C ARG A 13 -6.13 -8.81 7.86
N HIS A 14 -4.85 -8.50 7.80
CA HIS A 14 -4.29 -7.31 8.44
C HIS A 14 -3.99 -6.19 7.42
N LYS A 15 -5.03 -5.70 6.73
CA LYS A 15 -4.94 -4.48 5.93
C LYS A 15 -5.61 -3.33 6.68
N ARG A 16 -4.88 -2.22 6.86
CA ARG A 16 -5.40 -0.97 7.40
C ARG A 16 -4.80 0.21 6.68
N ILE A 17 -5.66 1.08 6.16
CA ILE A 17 -5.28 2.37 5.59
C ILE A 17 -5.94 3.44 6.45
N CYS A 18 -5.18 4.47 6.78
CA CYS A 18 -5.57 5.49 7.74
C CYS A 18 -5.11 6.84 7.23
N ILE A 19 -6.06 7.72 6.92
CA ILE A 19 -5.80 9.06 6.40
C ILE A 19 -6.31 10.05 7.44
N PHE A 20 -5.44 10.95 7.88
CA PHE A 20 -5.79 12.03 8.79
C PHE A 20 -5.74 13.37 8.05
N GLY A 21 -6.87 14.07 8.05
CA GLY A 21 -6.92 15.49 7.71
C GLY A 21 -6.67 16.35 8.95
N SER A 22 -6.61 17.67 8.76
CA SER A 22 -6.42 18.61 9.87
C SER A 22 -7.54 18.58 10.91
N LYS A 23 -8.74 18.15 10.52
CA LYS A 23 -9.95 18.07 11.38
C LYS A 23 -10.82 16.84 11.06
N SER A 24 -10.26 15.83 10.39
CA SER A 24 -11.00 14.68 9.88
C SER A 24 -10.13 13.44 9.84
N PHE A 25 -10.75 12.27 9.70
CA PHE A 25 -10.04 11.05 9.38
C PHE A 25 -10.90 10.11 8.54
N ILE A 26 -10.25 9.20 7.82
CA ILE A 26 -10.84 8.02 7.22
C ILE A 26 -9.96 6.84 7.57
N HIS A 27 -10.55 5.82 8.18
CA HIS A 27 -9.93 4.53 8.37
C HIS A 27 -10.65 3.49 7.53
N TRP A 28 -9.86 2.72 6.82
CA TRP A 28 -10.31 1.53 6.11
C TRP A 28 -9.56 0.33 6.69
N ARG A 29 -10.29 -0.73 7.02
CA ARG A 29 -9.79 -1.99 7.55
C ARG A 29 -10.31 -3.13 6.68
N TYR A 30 -9.72 -4.31 6.83
CA TYR A 30 -10.13 -5.50 6.10
C TYR A 30 -11.65 -5.79 6.13
N GLU A 31 -12.31 -5.56 7.28
CA GLU A 31 -13.72 -5.90 7.49
C GLU A 31 -14.61 -4.71 7.90
N SER A 32 -14.06 -3.48 7.90
CA SER A 32 -14.82 -2.30 8.31
C SER A 32 -14.21 -1.00 7.81
N TRP A 33 -15.01 0.06 7.81
CA TRP A 33 -14.54 1.42 7.61
C TRP A 33 -15.13 2.33 8.67
N GLU A 34 -14.44 3.42 8.94
CA GLU A 34 -14.95 4.54 9.73
C GLU A 34 -14.39 5.84 9.19
N GLN A 35 -15.16 6.91 9.34
CA GLN A 35 -14.69 8.25 9.03
C GLN A 35 -15.25 9.25 10.03
N PHE A 36 -14.57 10.37 10.13
CA PHE A 36 -15.10 11.55 10.78
C PHE A 36 -14.87 12.77 9.89
N THR A 37 -15.93 13.57 9.71
CA THR A 37 -15.84 14.89 9.10
C THR A 37 -16.57 15.91 9.97
N ALA A 38 -16.17 17.19 9.90
CA ALA A 38 -16.80 18.24 10.70
C ALA A 38 -18.30 18.41 10.39
N ASP A 39 -18.68 18.25 9.11
CA ASP A 39 -20.07 18.42 8.66
C ASP A 39 -20.90 17.14 8.81
N GLY A 40 -20.28 15.96 8.63
CA GLY A 40 -20.96 14.66 8.61
C GLY A 40 -20.85 13.85 9.90
N GLY A 41 -20.09 14.34 10.88
CA GLY A 41 -19.83 13.64 12.13
C GLY A 41 -19.11 12.31 11.93
N TYR A 42 -19.24 11.42 12.91
CA TYR A 42 -18.70 10.05 12.83
C TYR A 42 -19.63 9.14 12.05
N GLN A 43 -19.07 8.34 11.15
CA GLN A 43 -19.77 7.31 10.40
C GLN A 43 -18.89 6.08 10.29
N GLY A 44 -19.51 4.92 10.07
CA GLY A 44 -18.78 3.69 9.82
C GLY A 44 -19.71 2.56 9.43
N GLY A 45 -19.11 1.44 9.06
CA GLY A 45 -19.82 0.24 8.65
C GLY A 45 -18.91 -0.95 8.46
N ASN A 46 -19.53 -2.10 8.24
CA ASN A 46 -18.82 -3.33 7.89
C ASN A 46 -18.43 -3.32 6.41
N LEU A 47 -17.39 -4.07 6.07
CA LEU A 47 -16.96 -4.36 4.71
C LEU A 47 -16.72 -5.86 4.56
N ASP A 48 -16.87 -6.33 3.32
CA ASP A 48 -16.28 -7.58 2.87
C ASP A 48 -15.14 -7.26 1.91
N TYR A 49 -13.92 -7.72 2.22
CA TYR A 49 -12.74 -7.47 1.39
C TYR A 49 -12.91 -8.03 -0.03
N GLY A 50 -13.50 -9.21 -0.17
CA GLY A 50 -13.73 -9.85 -1.46
C GLY A 50 -14.64 -9.01 -2.35
N ASP A 51 -15.71 -8.47 -1.78
CA ASP A 51 -16.59 -7.55 -2.49
C ASP A 51 -15.85 -6.29 -2.95
N GLN A 52 -14.93 -5.76 -2.14
CA GLN A 52 -14.10 -4.61 -2.54
C GLN A 52 -13.08 -4.97 -3.63
N ASP A 53 -12.47 -6.14 -3.54
CA ASP A 53 -11.42 -6.61 -4.47
C ASP A 53 -11.97 -6.80 -5.89
N ILE A 54 -13.24 -7.19 -6.04
CA ILE A 54 -13.92 -7.28 -7.35
C ILE A 54 -13.87 -5.93 -8.09
N TYR A 55 -14.20 -4.83 -7.41
CA TYR A 55 -14.15 -3.50 -8.02
C TYR A 55 -12.72 -3.08 -8.35
N ALA A 56 -11.75 -3.40 -7.49
CA ALA A 56 -10.36 -3.11 -7.75
C ALA A 56 -9.81 -3.85 -8.98
N GLN A 57 -10.10 -5.15 -9.10
CA GLN A 57 -9.70 -5.97 -10.25
C GLN A 57 -10.38 -5.50 -11.54
N ALA A 58 -11.67 -5.17 -11.49
CA ALA A 58 -12.37 -4.60 -12.63
C ALA A 58 -11.72 -3.28 -13.06
N GLY A 59 -11.44 -2.36 -12.11
CA GLY A 59 -10.78 -1.09 -12.41
C GLY A 59 -9.40 -1.24 -13.04
N LEU A 60 -8.57 -2.18 -12.55
CA LEU A 60 -7.28 -2.48 -13.17
C LEU A 60 -7.43 -3.07 -14.58
N THR A 61 -8.45 -3.89 -14.80
CA THR A 61 -8.70 -4.49 -16.12
C THR A 61 -9.17 -3.42 -17.12
N GLU A 62 -10.11 -2.57 -16.72
CA GLU A 62 -10.61 -1.47 -17.54
C GLU A 62 -9.52 -0.45 -17.88
N ALA A 63 -8.60 -0.18 -16.95
CA ALA A 63 -7.49 0.73 -17.18
C ALA A 63 -6.60 0.30 -18.36
N VAL A 64 -6.51 -1.00 -18.68
CA VAL A 64 -5.77 -1.48 -19.85
C VAL A 64 -6.47 -1.07 -21.14
N PHE A 65 -7.79 -1.22 -21.20
CA PHE A 65 -8.58 -0.82 -22.37
C PHE A 65 -8.55 0.69 -22.56
N ASP A 66 -8.70 1.46 -21.46
CA ASP A 66 -8.57 2.90 -21.47
C ASP A 66 -7.24 3.38 -22.06
N TRP A 67 -6.14 2.70 -21.71
CA TRP A 67 -4.81 3.02 -22.23
C TRP A 67 -4.62 2.64 -23.70
N LEU A 68 -5.21 1.52 -24.14
CA LEU A 68 -5.18 1.10 -25.55
C LEU A 68 -5.99 2.04 -26.46
N GLU A 69 -7.05 2.66 -25.93
CA GLU A 69 -7.86 3.64 -26.65
C GLU A 69 -7.20 5.03 -26.69
N ASP A 70 -6.51 5.41 -25.61
CA ASP A 70 -5.82 6.69 -25.46
C ASP A 70 -4.53 6.54 -24.65
N GLU A 71 -3.40 6.67 -25.33
CA GLU A 71 -2.07 6.54 -24.71
C GLU A 71 -1.82 7.56 -23.58
N SER A 72 -2.57 8.67 -23.53
CA SER A 72 -2.50 9.64 -22.43
C SER A 72 -3.19 9.18 -21.14
N ARG A 73 -4.04 8.14 -21.21
CA ARG A 73 -4.66 7.47 -20.05
C ARG A 73 -3.73 6.38 -19.52
N ILE A 74 -2.63 6.82 -18.92
CA ILE A 74 -1.55 5.94 -18.47
C ILE A 74 -2.08 4.89 -17.47
N HIS A 75 -1.80 3.62 -17.74
CA HIS A 75 -2.17 2.52 -16.85
C HIS A 75 -1.50 2.68 -15.46
N PRO A 76 -2.21 2.43 -14.34
CA PRO A 76 -1.66 2.60 -12.99
C PRO A 76 -0.39 1.79 -12.71
N THR A 77 -0.19 0.66 -13.38
CA THR A 77 0.99 -0.22 -13.25
C THR A 77 1.93 -0.15 -14.46
N HIS A 78 2.03 0.99 -15.13
CA HIS A 78 3.02 1.19 -16.19
C HIS A 78 4.46 1.11 -15.64
N LEU A 79 5.42 0.89 -16.54
CA LEU A 79 6.81 0.57 -16.17
C LEU A 79 7.43 1.60 -15.22
N ASP A 80 7.32 2.89 -15.50
CA ASP A 80 7.95 3.94 -14.68
C ASP A 80 7.40 3.95 -13.25
N GLN A 81 6.07 3.84 -13.08
CA GLN A 81 5.46 3.69 -11.76
C GLN A 81 5.91 2.41 -11.05
N SER A 82 5.93 1.27 -11.75
CA SER A 82 6.41 0.02 -11.17
C SER A 82 7.88 0.12 -10.74
N LEU A 83 8.75 0.75 -11.53
CA LEU A 83 10.14 0.97 -11.16
C LEU A 83 10.28 1.86 -9.92
N ALA A 84 9.47 2.92 -9.81
CA ALA A 84 9.43 3.77 -8.63
C ALA A 84 8.95 3.00 -7.37
N GLU A 85 7.92 2.16 -7.51
CA GLU A 85 7.42 1.31 -6.42
C GLU A 85 8.45 0.25 -6.00
N PHE A 86 9.13 -0.39 -6.95
CA PHE A 86 10.22 -1.31 -6.65
C PHE A 86 11.39 -0.58 -5.96
N ASN A 87 11.75 0.62 -6.41
CA ASN A 87 12.78 1.43 -5.74
C ASN A 87 12.40 1.73 -4.29
N LEU A 88 11.15 2.16 -4.04
CA LEU A 88 10.62 2.40 -2.70
C LEU A 88 10.74 1.15 -1.82
N LEU A 89 10.28 -0.01 -2.31
CA LEU A 89 10.32 -1.27 -1.56
C LEU A 89 11.74 -1.64 -1.17
N LEU A 90 12.67 -1.64 -2.13
CA LEU A 90 14.08 -1.99 -1.87
C LEU A 90 14.76 -0.97 -0.96
N SER A 91 14.43 0.32 -1.09
CA SER A 91 14.92 1.39 -0.21
C SER A 91 14.44 1.22 1.23
N LEU A 92 13.23 0.70 1.48
CA LEU A 92 12.77 0.38 2.83
C LEU A 92 13.60 -0.73 3.48
N TYR A 93 13.95 -1.77 2.72
CA TYR A 93 14.87 -2.81 3.21
C TYR A 93 16.25 -2.23 3.53
N TYR A 94 16.78 -1.39 2.65
CA TYR A 94 18.08 -0.76 2.87
C TYR A 94 18.07 0.22 4.06
N SER A 95 17.04 1.06 4.18
CA SER A 95 16.82 1.94 5.34
C SER A 95 16.79 1.15 6.64
N SER A 96 16.15 -0.02 6.64
CA SER A 96 16.12 -0.93 7.80
C SER A 96 17.49 -1.51 8.14
N LEU A 97 18.30 -1.84 7.14
CA LEU A 97 19.67 -2.33 7.31
C LEU A 97 20.57 -1.27 7.97
N ILE A 98 20.54 -0.03 7.46
CA ILE A 98 21.41 1.06 7.95
C ILE A 98 20.82 1.81 9.15
N ARG A 99 19.54 1.58 9.45
CA ARG A 99 18.75 2.22 10.53
C ARG A 99 18.70 3.75 10.39
N GLN A 100 18.56 4.25 9.17
CA GLN A 100 18.49 5.69 8.87
C GLN A 100 17.42 5.97 7.83
N PRO A 101 16.74 7.13 7.91
CA PRO A 101 15.82 7.56 6.87
C PRO A 101 16.56 7.82 5.55
N LEU A 102 15.86 7.64 4.43
CA LEU A 102 16.37 7.89 3.09
C LEU A 102 15.50 8.92 2.40
N ASP A 103 16.12 9.80 1.62
CA ASP A 103 15.41 10.61 0.64
C ASP A 103 15.13 9.77 -0.60
N LEU A 104 13.90 9.84 -1.11
CA LEU A 104 13.44 9.03 -2.24
C LEU A 104 13.31 9.89 -3.52
N PRO A 105 13.58 9.31 -4.72
CA PRO A 105 14.09 7.95 -4.93
C PRO A 105 15.55 7.80 -4.48
N PHE A 106 15.93 6.59 -4.09
CA PHE A 106 17.27 6.32 -3.57
C PHE A 106 18.02 5.34 -4.47
N ASP A 107 19.25 5.68 -4.87
CA ASP A 107 20.10 4.78 -5.65
C ASP A 107 20.79 3.78 -4.72
N LEU A 108 20.45 2.50 -4.86
CA LEU A 108 20.90 1.46 -3.95
C LEU A 108 22.35 1.07 -4.25
N PRO A 109 23.16 0.74 -3.23
CA PRO A 109 24.52 0.26 -3.47
C PRO A 109 24.53 -1.03 -4.29
N ASP A 110 25.50 -1.18 -5.20
CA ASP A 110 25.64 -2.38 -6.06
C ASP A 110 25.68 -3.69 -5.26
N ASN A 111 26.23 -3.66 -4.04
CA ASN A 111 26.34 -4.81 -3.16
C ASN A 111 25.15 -5.00 -2.21
N PHE A 112 24.07 -4.24 -2.38
CA PHE A 112 22.87 -4.26 -1.53
C PHE A 112 22.36 -5.68 -1.23
N PHE A 113 22.21 -6.52 -2.26
CA PHE A 113 21.72 -7.89 -2.07
C PHE A 113 22.69 -8.77 -1.27
N ASN A 114 23.99 -8.52 -1.33
CA ASN A 114 24.96 -9.22 -0.48
C ASN A 114 24.82 -8.77 0.97
N GLN A 115 24.66 -7.47 1.20
CA GLN A 115 24.43 -6.93 2.55
C GLN A 115 23.15 -7.46 3.19
N LEU A 116 22.05 -7.60 2.42
CA LEU A 116 20.82 -8.20 2.91
C LEU A 116 21.01 -9.67 3.35
N ARG A 117 21.74 -10.46 2.57
CA ARG A 117 22.01 -11.88 2.87
C ARG A 117 22.85 -12.10 4.12
N GLU A 118 23.67 -11.13 4.50
CA GLU A 118 24.48 -11.23 5.73
C GLU A 118 23.64 -11.08 7.01
N VAL A 119 22.42 -10.54 6.90
CA VAL A 119 21.57 -10.19 8.05
C VAL A 119 20.30 -11.05 8.15
N LEU A 120 19.87 -11.68 7.04
CA LEU A 120 18.72 -12.60 6.98
C LEU A 120 19.16 -14.07 7.11
#